data_AF-A0A3D0CZY4-F1
#
_entry.id   AF-A0A3D0CZY4-F1
#
_cell.length_a   1.000
_cell.length_b   1.000
_cell.length_c   1.000
_cell.angle_alpha   90.00
_cell.angle_beta   90.00
_cell.angle_gamma   90.00
#
_symmetry.space_group_name_H-M   'P 1'
#
loop_
_entity.id
_entity.type
_entity.pdbx_description
1 polymer ?
#
loop_
_entity_poly.entity_id
_entity_poly.type
_entity_poly.pdbx_seq_one_letter_code
_entity_poly.pdbx_strand_id
1 'polypeptide(L)'
;MVKDFLQGKWLKHPLHPIFVHIPTALWPAALVFDILSRLGVGGNAVVRTSFYGILLGLLAALFAIPTGLADWSDIRREKPAWKIGLYHMSLNLIVTVVWAVNLGLRLGPALDATAVPNTPLVLSILGTLLLLVSGSLGEIMIYGYGINVARLSKKKWRRIAEAGGARIPPA
;
A
#
# COMPACT_ATOMS: atom_id res chain seq x y z
N MET A 1 -23.16 4.15 6.66
CA MET A 1 -23.38 2.87 5.96
C MET A 1 -22.25 2.54 4.97
N VAL A 2 -22.10 3.23 3.83
CA VAL A 2 -21.02 2.91 2.85
C VAL A 2 -19.63 3.13 3.42
N LYS A 3 -19.38 4.27 4.09
CA LYS A 3 -18.10 4.55 4.75
C LYS A 3 -17.76 3.50 5.81
N ASP A 4 -18.70 3.14 6.68
CA ASP A 4 -18.50 2.12 7.72
C ASP A 4 -18.18 0.74 7.15
N PHE A 5 -18.78 0.42 5.99
CA PHE A 5 -18.48 -0.79 5.24
C PHE A 5 -17.04 -0.79 4.71
N LEU A 6 -16.62 0.31 4.05
CA LEU A 6 -15.26 0.49 3.52
C LEU A 6 -14.19 0.51 4.63
N GLN A 7 -14.55 0.97 5.83
CA GLN A 7 -13.67 0.94 6.99
C GLN A 7 -13.61 -0.45 7.66
N GLY A 8 -14.41 -1.42 7.22
CA GLY A 8 -14.42 -2.78 7.76
C GLY A 8 -15.01 -2.90 9.17
N LYS A 9 -15.87 -1.96 9.59
CA LYS A 9 -16.46 -2.00 10.94
C LYS A 9 -17.29 -3.27 11.19
N TRP A 10 -17.93 -3.80 10.16
CA TRP A 10 -18.67 -5.08 10.20
C TRP A 10 -17.76 -6.28 10.47
N LEU A 11 -16.53 -6.25 9.94
CA LEU A 11 -15.51 -7.28 10.13
C LEU A 11 -14.75 -7.09 11.45
N LYS A 12 -14.83 -5.91 12.09
CA LYS A 12 -14.00 -5.49 13.23
C LYS A 12 -12.49 -5.42 12.91
N HIS A 13 -12.15 -5.40 11.63
CA HIS A 13 -10.80 -5.28 11.09
C HIS A 13 -10.78 -4.24 9.95
N PRO A 14 -9.78 -3.34 9.91
CA PRO A 14 -9.69 -2.33 8.86
C PRO A 14 -9.42 -2.97 7.49
N LEU A 15 -10.16 -2.58 6.45
CA LEU A 15 -10.01 -3.17 5.11
C LEU A 15 -8.79 -2.62 4.36
N HIS A 16 -8.43 -1.35 4.56
CA HIS A 16 -7.33 -0.75 3.81
C HIS A 16 -6.00 -1.51 4.00
N PRO A 17 -5.55 -1.85 5.24
CA PRO A 17 -4.38 -2.71 5.44
C PRO A 17 -4.46 -4.06 4.73
N ILE A 18 -5.64 -4.70 4.72
CA ILE A 18 -5.85 -5.99 4.05
C ILE A 18 -5.53 -5.88 2.56
N PHE A 19 -6.03 -4.84 1.88
CA PHE A 19 -5.85 -4.69 0.44
C PHE A 19 -4.47 -4.16 0.06
N VAL A 20 -3.85 -3.27 0.85
CA VAL A 20 -2.51 -2.73 0.48
C VAL A 20 -1.39 -3.75 0.59
N HIS A 21 -1.51 -4.79 1.43
CA HIS A 21 -0.48 -5.82 1.53
C HIS A 21 -0.19 -6.50 0.18
N ILE A 22 -1.20 -6.65 -0.67
CA ILE A 22 -1.08 -7.32 -1.97
C ILE A 22 -0.17 -6.53 -2.93
N PRO A 23 -0.46 -5.26 -3.32
CA PRO A 23 0.44 -4.50 -4.17
C PRO A 23 1.80 -4.25 -3.50
N THR A 24 1.84 -4.03 -2.17
CA THR A 24 3.11 -3.84 -1.44
C THR A 24 4.06 -5.04 -1.58
N ALA A 25 3.53 -6.27 -1.66
CA ALA A 25 4.35 -7.46 -1.89
C ALA A 25 4.60 -7.74 -3.38
N LEU A 26 3.55 -7.67 -4.20
CA LEU A 26 3.61 -8.12 -5.60
C LEU A 26 4.41 -7.19 -6.51
N TRP A 27 4.38 -5.88 -6.28
CA TRP A 27 5.09 -4.92 -7.14
C TRP A 27 6.62 -4.99 -6.99
N PRO A 28 7.20 -5.03 -5.76
CA PRO A 28 8.62 -5.33 -5.60
C PRO A 28 9.00 -6.71 -6.11
N ALA A 29 8.16 -7.74 -5.91
CA ALA A 29 8.40 -9.07 -6.46
C ALA A 29 8.43 -9.06 -8.00
N ALA A 30 7.54 -8.31 -8.65
CA ALA A 30 7.56 -8.12 -10.10
C ALA A 30 8.88 -7.51 -10.59
N LEU A 31 9.44 -6.53 -9.88
CA LEU A 31 10.77 -6.00 -10.17
C LEU A 31 11.86 -7.09 -10.04
N VAL A 32 11.78 -7.96 -9.03
CA VAL A 32 12.72 -9.09 -8.91
C VAL A 32 12.62 -10.01 -10.13
N PHE A 33 11.41 -10.37 -10.56
CA PHE A 33 11.22 -11.20 -11.76
C PHE A 33 11.69 -10.51 -13.05
N ASP A 34 11.52 -9.18 -13.15
CA ASP A 34 12.06 -8.38 -14.24
C ASP A 34 13.59 -8.49 -14.29
N ILE A 35 14.27 -8.34 -13.15
CA ILE A 35 15.72 -8.48 -13.04
C ILE A 35 16.15 -9.89 -13.42
N LEU A 36 15.47 -10.93 -12.92
CA LEU A 36 15.75 -12.33 -13.29
C LEU A 36 15.66 -12.56 -14.80
N SER A 37 14.64 -11.98 -15.45
CA SER A 37 14.50 -12.06 -16.91
C SER A 37 15.67 -11.43 -17.65
N ARG A 38 16.23 -10.31 -17.13
CA ARG A 38 17.42 -9.65 -17.71
C ARG A 38 18.70 -10.45 -17.50
N LEU A 39 18.75 -11.26 -16.45
CA LEU A 39 19.86 -12.19 -16.18
C LEU A 39 19.73 -13.52 -16.95
N GLY A 40 18.69 -13.67 -17.78
CA GLY A 40 18.44 -14.90 -18.55
C GLY A 40 17.89 -16.06 -17.71
N VAL A 41 17.39 -15.79 -16.50
CA VAL A 41 16.86 -16.80 -15.58
C VAL A 41 15.36 -16.99 -15.80
N GLY A 42 14.92 -18.24 -15.99
CA GLY A 42 13.50 -18.61 -16.04
C GLY A 42 12.75 -18.25 -17.34
N GLY A 43 13.41 -17.58 -18.29
CA GLY A 43 12.88 -17.28 -19.62
C GLY A 43 11.54 -16.53 -19.60
N ASN A 44 10.62 -16.92 -20.48
CA ASN A 44 9.30 -16.28 -20.58
C ASN A 44 8.46 -16.36 -19.29
N ALA A 45 8.63 -17.43 -18.49
CA ALA A 45 7.83 -17.66 -17.29
C ALA A 45 7.99 -16.55 -16.24
N VAL A 46 9.19 -15.99 -16.09
CA VAL A 46 9.42 -14.87 -15.14
C VAL A 46 8.84 -13.55 -15.65
N VAL A 47 8.87 -13.32 -16.98
CA VAL A 47 8.23 -12.14 -17.60
C VAL A 47 6.72 -12.17 -17.37
N ARG A 48 6.09 -13.34 -17.59
CA ARG A 48 4.65 -13.52 -17.34
C ARG A 48 4.31 -13.43 -15.86
N THR A 49 5.13 -14.01 -14.98
CA THR A 49 4.94 -13.90 -13.52
C THR A 49 4.99 -12.44 -13.06
N SER A 50 5.98 -11.67 -13.54
CA SER A 50 6.05 -10.22 -13.30
C SER A 50 4.78 -9.51 -13.75
N PHE A 51 4.35 -9.77 -15.00
CA PHE A 51 3.14 -9.18 -15.56
C PHE A 51 1.88 -9.46 -14.71
N TYR A 52 1.64 -10.72 -14.34
CA TYR A 52 0.47 -11.07 -13.52
C TYR A 52 0.57 -10.51 -12.09
N GLY A 53 1.77 -10.43 -11.53
CA GLY A 53 2.00 -9.75 -10.24
C GLY A 53 1.60 -8.28 -10.30
N ILE A 54 1.98 -7.57 -11.37
CA ILE A 54 1.58 -6.16 -11.59
C ILE A 54 0.05 -6.05 -11.72
N LEU A 55 -0.57 -6.90 -12.54
CA LEU A 55 -2.01 -6.92 -12.77
C LEU A 55 -2.79 -7.15 -11.46
N LEU A 56 -2.42 -8.19 -10.71
CA LEU A 56 -3.08 -8.51 -9.43
C LEU A 56 -2.88 -7.40 -8.39
N GLY A 57 -1.70 -6.77 -8.35
CA GLY A 57 -1.44 -5.59 -7.52
C GLY A 57 -2.36 -4.41 -7.89
N LEU A 58 -2.54 -4.13 -9.18
CA LEU A 58 -3.47 -3.09 -9.66
C LEU A 58 -4.93 -3.41 -9.32
N LEU A 59 -5.37 -4.66 -9.48
CA LEU A 59 -6.70 -5.10 -9.11
C LEU A 59 -6.95 -4.91 -7.60
N ALA A 60 -5.98 -5.27 -6.75
CA ALA A 60 -6.07 -5.02 -5.31
C ALA A 60 -6.07 -3.52 -4.97
N ALA A 61 -5.32 -2.69 -5.71
CA ALA A 61 -5.30 -1.24 -5.51
C ALA A 61 -6.68 -0.60 -5.73
N LEU A 62 -7.51 -1.13 -6.64
CA LEU A 62 -8.90 -0.67 -6.85
C LEU A 62 -9.75 -0.77 -5.59
N PHE A 63 -9.45 -1.72 -4.70
CA PHE A 63 -10.11 -1.85 -3.39
C PHE A 63 -9.41 -1.02 -2.32
N ALA A 64 -8.07 -0.97 -2.34
CA ALA A 64 -7.30 -0.22 -1.35
C ALA A 64 -7.58 1.29 -1.38
N ILE A 65 -7.80 1.87 -2.56
CA ILE A 65 -8.07 3.30 -2.75
C ILE A 65 -9.34 3.77 -2.00
N PRO A 66 -10.54 3.21 -2.26
CA PRO A 66 -11.75 3.68 -1.58
C PRO A 66 -11.72 3.40 -0.07
N THR A 67 -11.14 2.28 0.37
CA THR A 67 -11.00 2.00 1.80
C THR A 67 -10.05 2.98 2.48
N GLY A 68 -8.93 3.34 1.83
CA GLY A 68 -7.97 4.31 2.35
C GLY A 68 -8.51 5.74 2.40
N LEU A 69 -9.29 6.13 1.39
CA LEU A 69 -10.00 7.43 1.39
C LEU A 69 -11.04 7.50 2.53
N ALA A 70 -11.78 6.40 2.76
CA ALA A 70 -12.72 6.32 3.87
C ALA A 70 -12.02 6.48 5.22
N ASP A 71 -10.88 5.80 5.42
CA ASP A 71 -10.05 5.91 6.62
C ASP A 71 -9.49 7.33 6.83
N TRP A 72 -8.90 7.92 5.79
CA TRP A 72 -8.32 9.27 5.87
C TRP A 72 -9.36 10.35 6.17
N SER A 73 -10.61 10.18 5.70
CA SER A 73 -11.68 11.16 5.90
C SER A 73 -12.09 11.36 7.37
N ASP A 74 -11.71 10.45 8.28
CA ASP A 74 -11.91 10.62 9.73
C ASP A 74 -10.76 11.36 10.44
N ILE A 75 -9.65 11.60 9.74
CA ILE A 75 -8.53 12.37 10.29
C ILE A 75 -8.91 13.84 10.26
N ARG A 76 -8.82 14.50 11.42
CA ARG A 76 -9.11 15.94 11.53
C ARG A 76 -8.00 16.76 10.89
N ARG A 77 -8.36 17.82 10.16
CA ARG A 77 -7.44 18.65 9.37
C ARG A 77 -6.32 19.30 10.17
N GLU A 78 -6.57 19.61 11.45
CA GLU A 78 -5.61 20.21 12.37
C GLU A 78 -4.51 19.23 12.83
N LYS A 79 -4.67 17.93 12.60
CA LYS A 79 -3.67 16.92 12.98
C LYS A 79 -2.60 16.79 11.89
N PRO A 80 -1.30 16.70 12.24
CA PRO A 80 -0.22 16.48 11.26
C PRO A 80 -0.47 15.27 10.34
N ALA A 81 -1.06 14.20 10.88
CA ALA A 81 -1.43 12.99 10.15
C ALA A 81 -2.33 13.25 8.93
N TRP A 82 -3.13 14.32 8.93
CA TRP A 82 -3.99 14.65 7.80
C TRP A 82 -3.16 15.02 6.56
N LYS A 83 -2.14 15.87 6.72
CA LYS A 83 -1.22 16.27 5.63
C LYS A 83 -0.37 15.09 5.17
N ILE A 84 0.12 14.28 6.09
CA ILE A 84 0.89 13.07 5.77
C ILE A 84 0.03 12.11 4.94
N GLY A 85 -1.23 11.92 5.31
CA GLY A 85 -2.18 11.12 4.54
C GLY A 85 -2.43 11.67 3.13
N LEU A 86 -2.48 12.99 2.96
CA LEU A 86 -2.58 13.61 1.65
C LEU A 86 -1.35 13.33 0.78
N TYR A 87 -0.14 13.46 1.34
CA TYR A 87 1.09 13.12 0.62
C TYR A 87 1.15 11.63 0.27
N HIS A 88 0.80 10.76 1.21
CA HIS A 88 0.75 9.32 1.02
C HIS A 88 -0.23 8.91 -0.10
N MET A 89 -1.46 9.43 -0.11
CA MET A 89 -2.41 9.10 -1.18
C MET A 89 -1.98 9.68 -2.54
N SER A 90 -1.39 10.87 -2.56
CA SER A 90 -0.90 11.50 -3.79
C SER A 90 0.25 10.69 -4.41
N LEU A 91 1.20 10.25 -3.57
CA LEU A 91 2.28 9.36 -4.01
C LEU A 91 1.73 8.02 -4.50
N ASN A 92 0.76 7.41 -3.80
CA ASN A 92 0.17 6.15 -4.24
C ASN A 92 -0.62 6.27 -5.54
N LEU A 93 -1.24 7.43 -5.81
CA LEU A 93 -1.86 7.68 -7.11
C LEU A 93 -0.81 7.65 -8.22
N ILE A 94 0.33 8.32 -8.02
CA ILE A 94 1.45 8.30 -8.97
C ILE A 94 1.99 6.88 -9.14
N VAL A 95 2.22 6.15 -8.04
CA VAL A 95 2.68 4.75 -8.08
C VAL A 95 1.69 3.89 -8.88
N THR A 96 0.40 4.01 -8.62
CA THR A 96 -0.65 3.25 -9.33
C THR A 96 -0.65 3.55 -10.82
N VAL A 97 -0.51 4.83 -11.21
CA VAL A 97 -0.39 5.23 -12.62
C VAL A 97 0.88 4.66 -13.26
N VAL A 98 2.02 4.72 -12.57
CA VAL A 98 3.30 4.14 -13.05
C VAL A 98 3.13 2.65 -13.33
N TRP A 99 2.54 1.90 -12.40
CA TRP A 99 2.29 0.46 -12.59
C TRP A 99 1.25 0.16 -13.67
N ALA A 100 0.22 0.99 -13.82
CA ALA A 100 -0.78 0.84 -14.89
C ALA A 100 -0.16 1.08 -16.28
N VAL A 101 0.67 2.11 -16.44
CA VAL A 101 1.43 2.37 -17.67
C VAL A 101 2.41 1.23 -17.93
N ASN A 102 3.12 0.76 -16.90
CA ASN A 102 4.05 -0.36 -16.99
C ASN A 102 3.34 -1.64 -17.48
N LEU A 103 2.16 -1.96 -16.93
CA LEU A 103 1.33 -3.08 -17.39
C LEU A 103 0.92 -2.90 -18.85
N GLY A 104 0.45 -1.71 -19.23
CA GLY A 104 0.03 -1.37 -20.59
C GLY A 104 1.14 -1.58 -21.63
N LEU A 105 2.38 -1.18 -21.30
CA LEU A 105 3.56 -1.38 -22.15
C LEU A 105 3.98 -2.85 -22.30
N ARG A 106 3.44 -3.74 -21.47
CA ARG A 106 3.71 -5.18 -21.52
C ARG A 106 2.62 -5.97 -22.23
N LEU A 107 1.51 -5.34 -22.62
CA LEU A 107 0.44 -6.02 -23.34
C LEU A 107 0.89 -6.46 -24.74
N GLY A 108 0.36 -7.58 -25.21
CA GLY A 108 0.64 -8.09 -26.55
C GLY A 108 2.02 -8.75 -26.67
N PRO A 109 2.79 -8.51 -27.75
CA PRO A 109 4.01 -9.27 -28.06
C PRO A 109 5.09 -9.26 -26.95
N ALA A 110 5.07 -8.25 -26.08
CA ALA A 110 5.99 -8.17 -24.94
C ALA A 110 5.76 -9.31 -23.91
N LEU A 111 4.58 -9.95 -23.90
CA LEU A 111 4.30 -11.12 -23.06
C LEU A 111 5.01 -12.39 -23.54
N ASP A 112 5.40 -12.47 -24.81
CA ASP A 112 6.11 -13.63 -25.38
C ASP A 112 7.63 -13.47 -25.30
N ALA A 113 8.11 -12.32 -24.82
CA ALA A 113 9.52 -12.05 -24.64
C ALA A 113 10.14 -12.94 -23.54
N THR A 114 11.41 -13.26 -23.70
CA THR A 114 12.22 -13.96 -22.68
C THR A 114 12.89 -13.02 -21.70
N ALA A 115 12.93 -11.72 -22.01
CA ALA A 115 13.44 -10.66 -21.16
C ALA A 115 12.54 -9.42 -21.25
N VAL A 116 12.31 -8.76 -20.12
CA VAL A 116 11.56 -7.51 -20.09
C VAL A 116 12.29 -6.41 -20.87
N PRO A 117 11.59 -5.53 -21.62
CA PRO A 117 12.22 -4.37 -22.26
C PRO A 117 12.75 -3.36 -21.22
N ASN A 118 13.63 -2.45 -21.65
CA ASN A 118 14.25 -1.46 -20.76
C ASN A 118 13.23 -0.50 -20.13
N THR A 119 12.23 -0.03 -20.89
CA THR A 119 11.25 0.94 -20.37
C THR A 119 10.40 0.37 -19.23
N PRO A 120 9.74 -0.80 -19.38
CA PRO A 120 9.02 -1.42 -18.26
C PRO A 120 9.91 -1.75 -17.07
N LEU A 121 11.19 -2.11 -17.27
CA LEU A 121 12.15 -2.33 -16.18
C LEU A 121 12.41 -1.04 -15.38
N VAL A 122 12.69 0.07 -16.06
CA VAL A 122 12.91 1.38 -15.41
C VAL A 122 11.65 1.80 -14.64
N LEU A 123 10.47 1.60 -15.21
CA LEU A 123 9.20 1.87 -14.52
C LEU A 123 9.00 0.97 -13.29
N SER A 124 9.41 -0.31 -13.33
CA SER A 124 9.34 -1.20 -12.16
C SER A 124 10.27 -0.72 -11.04
N ILE A 125 11.47 -0.24 -11.37
CA ILE A 125 12.41 0.33 -10.40
C ILE A 125 11.82 1.60 -9.77
N LEU A 126 11.39 2.56 -10.59
CA LEU A 126 10.82 3.81 -10.11
C LEU A 126 9.54 3.60 -9.31
N GLY A 127 8.64 2.74 -9.79
CA GLY A 127 7.41 2.37 -9.10
C GLY A 127 7.66 1.73 -7.74
N THR A 128 8.68 0.87 -7.63
CA THR A 128 9.09 0.26 -6.37
C THR A 128 9.67 1.28 -5.40
N LEU A 129 10.57 2.17 -5.85
CA LEU A 129 11.15 3.20 -4.99
C LEU A 129 10.09 4.16 -4.45
N LEU A 130 9.18 4.63 -5.33
CA LEU A 130 8.07 5.49 -4.94
C LEU A 130 7.12 4.80 -3.95
N LEU A 131 6.86 3.51 -4.16
CA LEU A 131 6.05 2.69 -3.24
C LEU A 131 6.69 2.61 -1.86
N LEU A 132 8.01 2.39 -1.75
CA LEU A 132 8.72 2.34 -0.48
C LEU A 132 8.67 3.68 0.26
N VAL A 133 8.89 4.79 -0.45
CA VAL A 133 8.75 6.14 0.12
C VAL A 133 7.32 6.36 0.63
N SER A 134 6.31 6.02 -0.17
CA SER A 134 4.92 6.16 0.24
C SER A 134 4.58 5.25 1.44
N GLY A 135 5.10 4.02 1.46
CA GLY A 135 4.96 3.06 2.56
C GLY A 135 5.45 3.62 3.89
N SER A 136 6.60 4.30 3.89
CA SER A 136 7.14 4.94 5.10
C SER A 136 6.20 6.00 5.69
N LEU A 137 5.46 6.74 4.84
CA LEU A 137 4.44 7.69 5.31
C LEU A 137 3.26 6.97 5.95
N GLY A 138 2.85 5.82 5.39
CA GLY A 138 1.83 4.94 5.96
C GLY A 138 2.22 4.43 7.35
N GLU A 139 3.46 3.99 7.51
CA GLU A 139 4.01 3.56 8.80
C GLU A 139 4.02 4.69 9.83
N ILE A 140 4.41 5.90 9.44
CA ILE A 140 4.36 7.07 10.33
C ILE A 140 2.92 7.36 10.79
N MET A 141 1.91 7.23 9.92
CA MET A 141 0.51 7.39 10.31
C MET A 141 0.06 6.31 11.32
N ILE A 142 0.43 5.05 11.07
CA ILE A 142 0.01 3.90 11.89
C ILE A 142 0.74 3.91 13.24
N TYR A 143 2.08 3.88 13.23
CA TYR A 143 2.89 3.73 14.43
C TYR A 143 3.17 5.05 15.14
N GLY A 144 3.31 6.15 14.39
CA GLY A 144 3.55 7.47 14.95
C GLY A 144 2.28 8.15 15.47
N TYR A 145 1.18 8.08 14.72
CA TYR A 145 -0.07 8.77 15.04
C TYR A 145 -1.23 7.86 15.47
N GLY A 146 -1.05 6.53 15.42
CA GLY A 146 -2.07 5.58 15.87
C GLY A 146 -3.31 5.52 14.99
N ILE A 147 -3.24 5.98 13.74
CA ILE A 147 -4.39 5.97 12.82
C ILE A 147 -4.86 4.51 12.63
N ASN A 148 -6.15 4.27 12.83
CA ASN A 148 -6.82 2.95 12.76
C ASN A 148 -6.34 1.86 13.75
N VAL A 149 -5.33 2.12 14.59
CA VAL A 149 -4.85 1.19 15.63
C VAL A 149 -5.24 1.65 17.03
N ALA A 150 -5.29 2.98 17.27
CA ALA A 150 -5.69 3.54 18.55
C ALA A 150 -7.20 3.42 18.78
N ARG A 151 -7.65 2.22 19.17
CA ARG A 151 -9.07 1.91 19.45
C ARG A 151 -9.64 2.69 20.63
N LEU A 152 -8.80 3.21 21.52
CA LEU A 152 -9.19 3.93 22.73
C LEU A 152 -8.40 5.22 22.84
N SER A 153 -9.06 6.28 23.32
CA SER A 153 -8.35 7.54 23.64
C SER A 153 -7.29 7.30 24.72
N LYS A 154 -6.22 8.10 24.74
CA LYS A 154 -5.22 8.06 25.82
C LYS A 154 -5.88 8.10 27.21
N LYS A 155 -6.95 8.89 27.37
CA LYS A 155 -7.74 8.96 28.61
C LYS A 155 -8.40 7.62 28.96
N LYS A 156 -8.98 6.91 27.99
CA LYS A 156 -9.61 5.61 28.21
C LYS A 156 -8.57 4.52 28.48
N TRP A 157 -7.42 4.54 27.79
CA TRP A 157 -6.28 3.67 28.11
C TRP A 157 -5.75 3.90 29.53
N ARG A 158 -5.56 5.16 29.95
CA ARG A 158 -5.14 5.49 31.32
C ARG A 158 -6.11 4.96 32.37
N ARG A 159 -7.42 5.16 32.18
CA ARG A 159 -8.44 4.62 33.09
C ARG A 159 -8.39 3.10 33.22
N ILE A 160 -8.21 2.38 32.11
CA ILE A 160 -8.10 0.91 32.14
C ILE A 160 -6.83 0.47 32.86
N ALA A 161 -5.71 1.14 32.60
CA ALA A 161 -4.44 0.84 33.25
C ALA A 161 -4.47 1.18 34.75
N GLU A 162 -5.07 2.30 35.16
CA GLU A 162 -5.33 2.67 36.57
C GLU A 162 -6.22 1.63 37.25
N ALA A 163 -7.32 1.22 36.61
CA ALA A 163 -8.21 0.18 37.14
C ALA A 163 -7.53 -1.19 37.26
N GLY A 164 -6.53 -1.48 36.41
CA GLY A 164 -5.68 -2.66 36.49
C GLY A 164 -4.51 -2.56 37.47
N GLY A 165 -4.40 -1.46 38.23
CA GLY A 165 -3.33 -1.25 39.22
C GLY A 165 -1.97 -0.84 38.63
N ALA A 166 -1.91 -0.45 37.36
CA ALA A 166 -0.67 0.05 36.76
C ALA A 166 -0.28 1.42 37.36
N ARG A 167 1.00 1.60 37.70
CA ARG A 167 1.56 2.92 38.05
C ARG A 167 1.73 3.75 36.77
N ILE A 168 0.87 4.75 36.56
CA ILE A 168 0.93 5.64 35.40
C ILE A 168 1.51 7.01 35.82
N PRO A 169 2.51 7.57 35.12
CA PRO A 169 3.02 8.92 35.37
C PRO A 169 1.93 9.99 35.23
N PRO A 170 2.01 11.14 35.90
CA PRO A 170 1.06 12.26 35.71
C PRO A 170 0.88 12.63 34.24
N ALA A 171 -0.33 13.10 33.89
CA ALA A 171 -0.74 13.40 32.51
C ALA A 171 -0.12 14.68 31.96
#